data_AF-A0A1I7JBP2-F1
#
_entry.id   AF-A0A1I7JBP2-F1
#
_cell.length_a   1.000
_cell.length_b   1.000
_cell.length_c   1.000
_cell.angle_alpha   90.00
_cell.angle_beta   90.00
_cell.angle_gamma   90.00
#
_symmetry.space_group_name_H-M   'P 1'
#
loop_
_entity.id
_entity.type
_entity.pdbx_description
1 polymer ?
#
loop_
_entity_poly.entity_id
_entity_poly.type
_entity_poly.pdbx_seq_one_letter_code
_entity_poly.pdbx_strand_id
1 'polypeptide(L)' 'MVFGDFYNDVEMLKKAYYSFVMENANEDMKQYGNFIAESNKNHGVLKAINKYVLDQK' A
#
# COMPACT_ATOMS: atom_id res chain seq x y z
N MET A 1 -6.72 6.31 -2.54
CA MET A 1 -5.80 5.17 -2.38
C MET A 1 -4.39 5.71 -2.23
N VAL A 2 -3.60 5.17 -1.31
CA VAL A 2 -2.23 5.63 -1.03
C VAL A 2 -1.31 4.42 -0.81
N PHE A 3 -0.03 4.56 -1.15
CA PHE A 3 0.98 3.52 -1.05
C PHE A 3 2.21 4.08 -0.35
N GLY A 4 2.87 3.29 0.49
CA GLY A 4 4.09 3.71 1.17
C GLY A 4 4.93 2.54 1.63
N ASP A 5 6.22 2.78 1.80
CA ASP A 5 7.19 1.79 2.27
C ASP A 5 8.18 2.35 3.30
N PHE A 6 8.13 3.65 3.58
CA PHE A 6 9.03 4.29 4.53
C PHE A 6 8.37 5.36 5.41
N TYR A 7 9.11 5.85 6.40
CA TYR A 7 8.56 6.67 7.49
C TYR A 7 7.96 8.00 7.03
N ASN A 8 8.46 8.58 5.93
CA ASN A 8 7.89 9.80 5.34
C ASN A 8 6.47 9.60 4.77
N ASP A 9 6.04 8.35 4.56
CA ASP A 9 4.72 8.03 4.02
C ASP A 9 3.66 7.86 5.11
N VAL A 10 4.06 7.79 6.40
CA VAL A 10 3.17 7.43 7.51
C VAL A 10 1.96 8.37 7.63
N GLU A 11 2.16 9.67 7.48
CA GLU A 11 1.05 10.63 7.55
C GLU A 11 0.03 10.41 6.43
N MET A 12 0.50 10.05 5.24
CA MET A 12 -0.37 9.75 4.11
C MET A 12 -1.11 8.42 4.33
N LEU A 13 -0.42 7.38 4.76
CA LEU A 13 -0.98 6.06 5.03
C LEU A 13 -2.12 6.10 6.07
N LYS A 14 -1.98 6.92 7.12
CA LYS A 14 -3.00 7.09 8.15
C LYS A 14 -4.25 7.86 7.70
N LYS A 15 -4.19 8.61 6.59
CA LYS A 15 -5.30 9.48 6.13
C LYS A 15 -6.30 8.79 5.21
N ALA A 16 -5.95 7.66 4.59
CA ALA A 16 -6.81 6.99 3.62
C ALA A 16 -7.19 5.59 4.08
N TYR A 17 -8.46 5.20 3.89
CA TYR A 17 -8.91 3.83 4.14
C TYR A 17 -8.18 2.82 3.25
N TYR A 18 -8.11 3.10 1.95
CA TYR A 18 -7.29 2.32 1.00
C TYR A 18 -5.83 2.74 1.08
N SER A 19 -5.17 2.39 2.19
CA SER A 19 -3.75 2.59 2.44
C SER A 19 -3.00 1.28 2.42
N PHE A 20 -1.94 1.23 1.61
CA PHE A 20 -1.19 0.02 1.33
C PHE A 20 0.27 0.19 1.75
N VAL A 21 0.75 -0.65 2.65
CA VAL A 21 2.17 -0.76 2.97
C VAL A 21 2.80 -1.81 2.04
N MET A 22 3.92 -1.49 1.41
CA MET A 22 4.59 -2.45 0.51
C MET A 22 5.13 -3.64 1.30
N GLU A 23 5.05 -4.85 0.73
CA GLU A 23 5.54 -6.10 1.34
C GLU A 23 7.01 -6.02 1.77
N ASN A 24 7.84 -5.33 0.98
CA ASN A 24 9.27 -5.16 1.27
C ASN A 24 9.60 -3.96 2.16
N ALA A 25 8.60 -3.26 2.73
CA ALA A 25 8.80 -2.25 3.76
C ALA A 25 9.25 -2.89 5.08
N ASN A 26 9.89 -2.12 5.96
CA ASN A 26 10.26 -2.57 7.29
C ASN A 26 9.05 -3.15 8.06
N GLU A 27 9.27 -4.14 8.93
CA GLU A 27 8.19 -4.81 9.67
C GLU A 27 7.38 -3.85 10.55
N ASP A 28 8.04 -2.85 11.14
CA ASP A 28 7.37 -1.82 11.94
C ASP A 28 6.49 -0.88 11.10
N MET A 29 6.65 -0.83 9.78
CA MET A 29 5.80 -0.02 8.91
C MET A 29 4.42 -0.62 8.69
N LYS A 30 4.25 -1.94 8.84
CA LYS A 30 3.01 -2.66 8.51
C LYS A 30 1.80 -2.16 9.30
N GLN A 31 2.04 -1.63 10.49
CA GLN A 31 1.00 -1.08 11.37
C GLN A 31 0.38 0.23 10.85
N TYR A 32 1.01 0.92 9.90
CA TYR A 32 0.59 2.27 9.49
C TYR A 32 -0.40 2.28 8.32
N GLY A 33 -0.59 1.17 7.62
CA GLY A 33 -1.60 1.05 6.56
C GLY A 33 -2.60 -0.06 6.85
N ASN A 34 -3.73 -0.01 6.17
CA ASN A 34 -4.84 -0.95 6.36
C ASN A 34 -4.68 -2.24 5.55
N PHE A 35 -3.83 -2.23 4.53
CA PHE A 35 -3.59 -3.35 3.62
C PHE A 35 -2.09 -3.49 3.33
N ILE A 36 -1.69 -4.70 2.94
CA ILE A 36 -0.35 -4.97 2.42
C ILE A 36 -0.44 -5.14 0.90
N ALA A 37 0.33 -4.35 0.16
CA ALA A 37 0.55 -4.58 -1.27
C ALA A 37 1.78 -5.46 -1.46
N GLU A 38 1.83 -6.22 -2.56
CA GLU A 38 3.04 -6.97 -2.91
C GLU A 38 4.26 -6.05 -3.06
N SER A 39 5.46 -6.62 -3.05
CA SER A 39 6.68 -5.82 -3.18
C SER A 39 6.73 -4.97 -4.45
N ASN A 40 7.53 -3.90 -4.41
CA ASN A 40 7.80 -3.05 -5.58
C ASN A 40 8.31 -3.87 -6.78
N LYS A 41 9.11 -4.93 -6.53
CA LYS A 41 9.64 -5.84 -7.56
C LYS A 41 8.55 -6.68 -8.24
N ASN A 42 7.42 -6.90 -7.56
CA ASN A 42 6.30 -7.67 -8.06
C ASN A 42 5.13 -6.79 -8.54
N HIS A 43 5.38 -5.50 -8.79
CA HIS A 43 4.40 -4.53 -9.28
C HIS A 43 3.17 -4.37 -8.35
N GLY A 44 3.37 -4.42 -7.03
CA GLY A 44 2.26 -4.40 -6.06
C GLY A 44 1.29 -3.23 -6.20
N VAL A 45 1.78 -2.03 -6.55
CA VAL A 45 0.92 -0.86 -6.81
C VAL A 45 -0.04 -1.11 -7.98
N LEU A 46 0.47 -1.60 -9.12
CA LEU A 46 -0.36 -1.88 -10.30
C LEU A 46 -1.41 -2.95 -10.01
N LYS A 47 -1.02 -4.02 -9.28
CA LYS A 47 -1.95 -5.08 -8.89
C LYS A 47 -3.06 -4.57 -7.97
N ALA A 48 -2.74 -3.70 -7.02
CA ALA A 48 -3.73 -3.07 -6.15
C ALA A 48 -4.69 -2.17 -6.95
N ILE A 49 -4.17 -1.34 -7.86
CA ILE A 49 -5.01 -0.49 -8.72
C ILE A 49 -5.94 -1.34 -9.60
N ASN A 50 -5.42 -2.39 -10.24
CA ASN A 50 -6.23 -3.31 -11.03
C ASN A 50 -7.38 -3.88 -10.17
N LYS A 51 -7.04 -4.50 -9.04
CA LYS A 51 -8.03 -5.14 -8.15
C LYS A 51 -9.10 -4.19 -7.60
N TYR A 52 -8.70 -3.02 -7.12
CA TYR A 52 -9.60 -2.14 -6.36
C TYR A 52 -10.23 -1.03 -7.20
N VAL A 53 -9.74 -0.77 -8.42
CA VAL A 53 -10.21 0.34 -9.25
C VAL A 53 -10.67 -0.14 -10.62
N LEU A 54 -9.87 -0.96 -11.32
CA LEU A 54 -10.14 -1.28 -12.74
C LEU A 54 -10.97 -2.55 -12.93
N ASP A 55 -10.82 -3.54 -12.05
CA ASP A 55 -11.52 -4.84 -12.12
C ASP A 55 -12.88 -4.83 -11.40
N GLN A 56 -13.36 -3.64 -11.00
CA GLN A 56 -14.68 -3.43 -10.40
C GLN A 56 -15.75 -3.59 -11.49
N LYS A 57 -16.21 -4.83 -11.73
CA LYS A 57 -17.38 -5.11 -12.57
C LYS A 57 -18.69 -4.99 -11.78
#